data_AF-A0AAP4C8Q3-F1
#
_entry.id   AF-A0AAP4C8Q3-F1
#
_cell.length_a   1.000
_cell.length_b   1.000
_cell.length_c   1.000
_cell.angle_alpha   90.00
_cell.angle_beta   90.00
_cell.angle_gamma   90.00
#
_symmetry.space_group_name_H-M   'P 1'
#
loop_
_entity.id
_entity.type
_entity.pdbx_description
1 polymer ?
#
loop_
_entity_poly.entity_id
_entity_poly.type
_entity_poly.pdbx_seq_one_letter_code
_entity_poly.pdbx_strand_id
1 'polypeptide(L)'
;MKKRNIMSEKKEFIPINLNQTKFRPVLHLITEDGSIFTNEELEVVKAEEGHVRYNVSDYVTKHVGRVQAKLFLIDSSNSTDDSSHVADFYFKVNDSGITKAIGKE
;
A
#
# COMPACT_ATOMS: atom_id res chain seq x y z
N MET A 1 48.59 0.47 11.70
CA MET A 1 47.34 0.22 10.95
C MET A 1 46.15 0.53 11.85
N LYS A 2 45.41 1.62 11.60
CA LYS A 2 44.16 1.91 12.32
C LYS A 2 43.04 1.07 11.68
N LYS A 3 42.46 0.15 12.46
CA LYS A 3 41.27 -0.62 12.08
C LYS A 3 40.12 0.37 11.89
N ARG A 4 39.60 0.50 10.66
CA ARG A 4 38.38 1.25 10.38
C ARG A 4 37.22 0.48 11.00
N ASN A 5 36.53 1.13 11.93
CA ASN A 5 35.31 0.64 12.53
C ASN A 5 34.21 0.82 11.49
N ILE A 6 33.73 -0.28 10.91
CA ILE A 6 32.64 -0.27 9.92
C ILE A 6 31.35 -0.15 10.74
N MET A 7 31.10 1.04 11.26
CA MET A 7 29.83 1.38 11.89
C MET A 7 28.75 1.21 10.83
N SER A 8 27.76 0.37 11.14
CA SER A 8 26.59 0.12 10.30
C SER A 8 26.02 1.43 9.78
N GLU A 9 26.21 1.71 8.49
CA GLU A 9 25.61 2.86 7.83
C GLU A 9 24.09 2.70 7.95
N LYS A 10 23.49 3.49 8.84
CA LYS A 10 22.05 3.57 9.00
C LYS A 10 21.54 4.13 7.67
N LYS A 11 20.97 3.28 6.83
CA LYS A 11 20.44 3.68 5.52
C LYS A 11 19.40 4.78 5.74
N GLU A 12 19.77 6.01 5.41
CA GLU A 12 18.83 7.13 5.45
C GLU A 12 17.86 6.97 4.28
N PHE A 13 16.59 6.82 4.59
CA PHE A 13 15.53 6.82 3.58
C PHE A 13 15.09 8.26 3.37
N ILE A 14 15.28 8.77 2.15
CA ILE A 14 14.80 10.08 1.75
C ILE A 14 13.33 9.91 1.34
N PRO A 15 12.37 10.59 1.99
CA PRO A 15 10.97 10.54 1.59
C PRO A 15 10.81 11.09 0.17
N ILE A 16 9.91 10.49 -0.60
CA ILE A 16 9.62 10.92 -1.96
C ILE A 16 8.59 12.05 -1.91
N ASN A 17 8.91 13.18 -2.53
CA ASN A 17 7.95 14.25 -2.76
C ASN A 17 7.06 13.90 -3.97
N LEU A 18 5.81 13.57 -3.71
CA LEU A 18 4.84 13.17 -4.74
C LEU A 18 4.41 14.32 -5.65
N ASN A 19 4.59 15.59 -5.25
CA ASN A 19 4.30 16.75 -6.10
C ASN A 19 5.40 17.00 -7.16
N GLN A 20 6.59 16.43 -6.97
CA GLN A 20 7.75 16.63 -7.83
C GLN A 20 7.98 15.46 -8.80
N THR A 21 7.01 14.58 -8.94
CA THR A 21 7.07 13.40 -9.80
C THR A 21 5.75 13.18 -10.54
N LYS A 22 5.80 12.43 -11.64
CA LYS A 22 4.62 11.98 -12.38
C LYS A 22 4.09 10.63 -11.88
N PHE A 23 4.80 10.01 -10.94
CA PHE A 23 4.41 8.73 -10.37
C PHE A 23 3.23 8.87 -9.42
N ARG A 24 2.25 7.98 -9.55
CA ARG A 24 1.12 7.83 -8.63
C ARG A 24 1.23 6.52 -7.83
N PRO A 25 0.93 6.53 -6.52
CA PRO A 25 0.87 5.32 -5.72
C PRO A 25 -0.37 4.49 -6.08
N VAL A 26 -0.20 3.19 -6.23
CA VAL A 26 -1.29 2.22 -6.40
C VAL A 26 -1.05 0.97 -5.58
N LEU A 27 -2.13 0.38 -5.07
CA LEU A 27 -2.06 -0.83 -4.26
C LEU A 27 -2.68 -2.02 -5.02
N HIS A 28 -2.00 -3.16 -4.94
CA HIS A 28 -2.57 -4.45 -5.32
C HIS A 28 -2.77 -5.28 -4.07
N LEU A 29 -3.97 -5.82 -3.90
CA LEU A 29 -4.37 -6.63 -2.76
C LEU A 29 -4.63 -8.07 -3.18
N ILE A 30 -4.14 -9.01 -2.40
CA ILE A 30 -4.38 -10.44 -2.57
C ILE A 30 -4.91 -10.97 -1.24
N THR A 31 -6.14 -11.44 -1.25
CA THR A 31 -6.81 -11.96 -0.06
C THR A 31 -6.47 -13.44 0.15
N GLU A 32 -6.68 -13.92 1.38
CA GLU A 32 -6.44 -15.33 1.74
C GLU A 32 -7.34 -16.31 0.97
N ASP A 33 -8.54 -15.89 0.58
CA ASP A 33 -9.45 -16.68 -0.27
C ASP A 33 -9.10 -16.64 -1.77
N GLY A 34 -8.01 -15.95 -2.15
CA GLY A 34 -7.51 -15.88 -3.51
C GLY A 34 -8.09 -14.77 -4.38
N SER A 35 -8.98 -13.93 -3.84
CA SER A 35 -9.45 -12.72 -4.53
C SER A 35 -8.31 -11.70 -4.72
N ILE A 36 -8.34 -11.02 -5.86
CA ILE A 36 -7.30 -10.05 -6.23
C ILE A 36 -7.96 -8.72 -6.57
N PHE A 37 -7.52 -7.64 -5.92
CA PHE A 37 -7.90 -6.27 -6.23
C PHE A 37 -6.68 -5.52 -6.75
N THR A 38 -6.80 -4.88 -7.90
CA THR A 38 -5.68 -4.21 -8.56
C THR A 38 -5.99 -2.74 -8.77
N ASN A 39 -4.93 -1.92 -8.77
CA ASN A 39 -5.04 -0.48 -8.96
C ASN A 39 -5.93 0.21 -7.91
N GLU A 40 -5.93 -0.28 -6.68
CA GLU A 40 -6.60 0.38 -5.57
C GLU A 40 -5.95 1.75 -5.36
N GLU A 41 -6.77 2.80 -5.40
CA GLU A 41 -6.31 4.18 -5.29
C GLU A 41 -5.93 4.51 -3.83
N LEU A 42 -4.88 5.30 -3.67
CA LEU A 42 -4.49 5.86 -2.39
C LEU A 42 -4.71 7.37 -2.39
N GLU A 43 -5.23 7.88 -1.28
CA GLU A 43 -5.31 9.30 -1.04
C GLU A 43 -3.93 9.83 -0.65
N VAL A 44 -3.47 10.88 -1.33
CA VAL A 44 -2.22 11.57 -0.97
C VAL A 44 -2.51 12.55 0.16
N VAL A 45 -2.05 12.23 1.37
CA VAL A 45 -2.32 13.02 2.58
C VAL A 45 -1.29 14.13 2.77
N LYS A 46 -0.01 13.83 2.50
CA LYS A 46 1.08 14.81 2.58
C LYS A 46 2.12 14.52 1.52
N ALA A 47 1.88 15.06 0.32
CA ALA A 47 2.66 14.79 -0.88
C ALA A 47 4.16 15.10 -0.71
N GLU A 48 4.50 16.23 -0.10
CA GLU A 48 5.88 16.67 0.15
C GLU A 48 6.71 15.68 0.98
N GLU A 49 6.05 14.83 1.77
CA GLU A 49 6.69 13.83 2.64
C GLU A 49 6.33 12.40 2.24
N GLY A 50 5.66 12.19 1.10
CA GLY A 50 5.31 10.87 0.60
C GLY A 50 4.26 10.12 1.43
N HIS A 51 3.47 10.81 2.26
CA HIS A 51 2.44 10.14 3.05
C HIS A 51 1.17 9.89 2.22
N VAL A 52 0.74 8.65 2.21
CA VAL A 52 -0.45 8.16 1.51
C VAL A 52 -1.35 7.40 2.48
N ARG A 53 -2.66 7.40 2.21
CA ARG A 53 -3.67 6.69 2.98
C ARG A 53 -4.48 5.82 2.05
N TYR A 54 -4.60 4.54 2.41
CA TYR A 54 -5.56 3.65 1.79
C TYR A 54 -6.80 3.56 2.68
N ASN A 55 -7.94 3.96 2.13
CA ASN A 55 -9.24 3.76 2.78
C ASN A 55 -9.74 2.38 2.36
N VAL A 56 -9.73 1.42 3.28
CA VAL A 56 -10.07 0.03 2.98
C VAL A 56 -11.53 -0.05 2.54
N SER A 57 -11.76 -0.45 1.28
CA SER A 57 -13.10 -0.52 0.70
C SER A 57 -13.94 -1.64 1.33
N ASP A 58 -15.27 -1.44 1.39
CA ASP A 58 -16.20 -2.44 1.92
C ASP A 58 -16.06 -3.81 1.25
N TYR A 59 -15.83 -3.85 -0.07
CA TYR A 59 -15.63 -5.12 -0.77
C TYR A 59 -14.38 -5.87 -0.29
N VAL A 60 -13.29 -5.18 0.07
CA VAL A 60 -12.10 -5.80 0.66
C VAL A 60 -12.40 -6.34 2.05
N THR A 61 -13.17 -5.59 2.85
CA THR A 61 -13.53 -6.01 4.23
C THR A 61 -14.43 -7.25 4.29
N LYS A 62 -15.03 -7.67 3.17
CA LYS A 62 -15.79 -8.93 3.09
C LYS A 62 -14.89 -10.16 3.06
N HIS A 63 -13.60 -10.00 2.75
CA HIS A 63 -12.64 -11.09 2.68
C HIS A 63 -11.94 -11.23 4.04
N VAL A 64 -12.56 -11.97 4.95
CA VAL A 64 -12.02 -12.29 6.27
C VAL A 64 -10.73 -13.08 6.11
N GLY A 65 -9.69 -12.69 6.84
CA GLY A 65 -8.39 -13.33 6.80
C GLY A 65 -7.24 -12.36 6.53
N ARG A 66 -6.10 -12.90 6.13
CA ARG A 66 -4.92 -12.11 5.76
C ARG A 66 -5.11 -11.50 4.38
N VAL A 67 -4.82 -10.20 4.26
CA VAL A 67 -4.74 -9.49 2.97
C VAL A 67 -3.30 -9.06 2.75
N GLN A 68 -2.66 -9.61 1.72
CA GLN A 68 -1.35 -9.15 1.27
C GLN A 68 -1.52 -7.89 0.44
N ALA A 69 -0.64 -6.93 0.63
CA ALA A 69 -0.68 -5.64 -0.04
C ALA A 69 0.67 -5.32 -0.67
N LYS A 70 0.65 -4.95 -1.94
CA LYS A 70 1.83 -4.58 -2.74
C LYS A 70 1.67 -3.17 -3.26
N LEU A 71 2.55 -2.27 -2.84
CA LEU A 71 2.52 -0.85 -3.22
C LEU A 71 3.47 -0.59 -4.38
N PHE A 72 2.95 0.02 -5.43
CA PHE A 72 3.72 0.46 -6.59
C PHE A 72 3.59 1.96 -6.79
N LEU A 73 4.64 2.57 -7.34
CA LEU A 73 4.60 3.89 -7.96
C LEU A 73 4.57 3.69 -9.47
N ILE A 74 3.50 4.10 -10.12
CA ILE A 74 3.31 3.92 -11.57
C ILE A 74 3.22 5.27 -12.27
N ASP A 75 3.75 5.38 -13.49
CA ASP A 75 3.64 6.63 -14.23
C ASP A 75 2.16 6.94 -14.56
N SER A 76 1.79 8.21 -14.43
CA SER A 76 0.46 8.72 -14.76
C SER A 76 0.19 8.79 -16.26
N SER A 77 1.21 8.60 -17.10
CA SER A 77 1.12 8.74 -18.56
C SER A 77 0.46 7.58 -19.33
N ASN A 78 -0.23 6.65 -18.65
CA ASN A 78 -0.80 5.40 -19.24
C ASN A 78 0.22 4.47 -19.93
N SER A 79 1.52 4.77 -19.79
CA SER A 79 2.62 3.85 -20.07
C SER A 79 2.76 2.91 -18.88
N THR A 80 2.36 1.65 -19.02
CA THR A 80 2.42 0.63 -17.95
C THR A 80 3.85 0.16 -17.63
N ASP A 81 4.83 0.59 -18.41
CA ASP A 81 6.16 0.00 -18.40
C ASP A 81 7.08 0.63 -17.33
N ASP A 82 6.78 1.86 -16.91
CA ASP A 82 7.51 2.56 -15.85
C ASP A 82 6.77 2.43 -14.50
N SER A 83 7.01 1.30 -13.82
CA SER A 83 6.53 1.06 -12.46
C SER A 83 7.66 0.71 -11.49
N SER A 84 7.54 1.18 -10.25
CA SER A 84 8.48 0.86 -9.17
C SER A 84 7.75 0.18 -8.02
N HIS A 85 8.19 -1.02 -7.65
CA HIS A 85 7.70 -1.72 -6.46
C HIS A 85 8.35 -1.14 -5.20
N VAL A 86 7.55 -0.55 -4.32
CA VAL A 86 8.05 0.23 -3.17
C VAL A 86 7.96 -0.55 -1.86
N ALA A 87 6.87 -1.29 -1.65
CA ALA A 87 6.65 -1.99 -0.39
C ALA A 87 5.76 -3.23 -0.54
N ASP A 88 6.04 -4.20 0.31
CA ASP A 88 5.18 -5.35 0.59
C ASP A 88 4.79 -5.33 2.07
N PHE A 89 3.50 -5.41 2.36
CA PHE A 89 2.98 -5.53 3.72
C PHE A 89 1.71 -6.38 3.73
N TYR A 90 1.12 -6.53 4.92
CA TYR A 90 -0.17 -7.20 5.05
C TYR A 90 -0.98 -6.59 6.18
N PHE A 91 -2.29 -6.77 6.12
CA PHE A 91 -3.20 -6.53 7.22
C PHE A 91 -4.16 -7.71 7.36
N LYS A 92 -4.88 -7.76 8.48
CA LYS A 92 -5.86 -8.81 8.74
C LYS A 92 -7.25 -8.19 8.85
N VAL A 93 -8.18 -8.73 8.08
CA VAL A 93 -9.61 -8.45 8.22
C VAL A 93 -10.18 -9.50 9.16
N ASN A 94 -10.74 -9.05 10.27
CA ASN A 94 -11.42 -9.95 11.21
C ASN A 94 -12.93 -9.83 11.00
N ASP A 95 -13.63 -10.95 11.06
CA ASP A 95 -15.09 -10.93 11.19
C ASP A 95 -15.43 -10.33 12.55
N SER A 96 -16.19 -9.24 12.55
CA SER A 96 -16.68 -8.62 13.78
C SER A 96 -17.81 -9.42 14.42
N GLY A 97 -18.38 -10.41 13.72
CA GLY A 97 -19.59 -11.12 14.13
C GLY A 97 -20.85 -10.28 14.01
N ILE A 98 -20.76 -9.04 13.53
CA ILE A 98 -21.92 -8.13 13.28
C ILE A 98 -22.52 -8.44 11.89
N THR A 99 -22.55 -9.70 11.51
CA THR A 99 -23.24 -10.12 10.29
C THR A 99 -24.74 -10.22 10.59
N LYS A 100 -25.50 -9.21 10.12
CA LYS A 100 -26.99 -9.18 10.01
C LYS A 100 -27.81 -8.95 11.29
N ALA A 101 -27.54 -7.88 12.04
CA ALA A 101 -28.56 -7.22 12.88
C ALA A 101 -29.18 -5.99 12.20
N ILE A 102 -28.95 -5.77 10.90
CA ILE A 102 -29.79 -4.88 10.10
C ILE A 102 -30.88 -5.78 9.52
N GLY A 103 -31.95 -5.90 10.30
CA GLY A 103 -33.17 -6.58 9.90
C GLY A 103 -33.74 -5.97 8.63
N LYS A 104 -34.51 -6.80 7.93
CA LYS A 104 -35.42 -6.42 6.83
C LYS A 104 -35.97 -5.01 7.03
N GLU A 105 -35.81 -4.17 6.02
CA GLU A 105 -36.80 -3.16 5.68
C GLU A 105 -37.33 -3.48 4.28
#